data_AF-A0A357F5C5-F1
#
_entry.id   AF-A0A357F5C5-F1
#
_cell.length_a   1.000
_cell.length_b   1.000
_cell.length_c   1.000
_cell.angle_alpha   90.00
_cell.angle_beta   90.00
_cell.angle_gamma   90.00
#
_symmetry.space_group_name_H-M   'P 1'
#
loop_
_entity.id
_entity.type
_entity.pdbx_description
1 polymer ?
#
loop_
_entity_poly.entity_id
_entity_poly.type
_entity_poly.pdbx_seq_one_letter_code
_entity_poly.pdbx_strand_id
1 'polypeptide(L)' 'MLILGIESSCDETAAAVVRDGCEILSSVISSQIELHKP' A
#
# COMPACT_ATOMS: atom_id res chain seq x y z
N MET A 1 -5.41 16.70 8.37
CA MET A 1 -5.69 15.34 8.87
C MET A 1 -4.71 14.37 8.23
N LEU A 2 -4.16 13.41 8.98
CA LEU A 2 -3.35 12.33 8.42
C LEU A 2 -4.17 11.04 8.41
N ILE A 3 -4.17 10.33 7.29
CA ILE A 3 -4.86 9.06 7.06
C ILE A 3 -3.79 7.99 6.83
N LEU A 4 -3.91 6.85 7.51
CA LEU A 4 -3.14 5.64 7.21
C LEU A 4 -4.03 4.69 6.40
N GLY A 5 -3.67 4.47 5.14
CA GLY A 5 -4.28 3.46 4.29
C GLY A 5 -3.51 2.14 4.38
N ILE A 6 -4.23 1.03 4.53
CA ILE A 6 -3.68 -0.33 4.45
C ILE A 6 -4.48 -1.08 3.39
N GLU A 7 -3.78 -1.71 2.46
CA GLU A 7 -4.34 -2.59 1.44
C GLU A 7 -3.64 -3.96 1.53
N SER A 8 -4.41 -5.05 1.46
CA SER A 8 -3.91 -6.41 1.72
C SER A 8 -4.55 -7.47 0.83
N SER A 9 -4.95 -7.11 -0.39
CA SER A 9 -5.54 -8.06 -1.33
C SER A 9 -4.50 -9.03 -1.92
N CYS A 10 -4.88 -10.32 -1.98
CA CYS A 10 -4.21 -11.46 -2.61
C CYS A 10 -2.70 -11.34 -2.82
N ASP A 11 -2.27 -10.71 -3.91
CA ASP A 11 -0.90 -10.77 -4.41
C ASP A 11 -0.02 -9.60 -3.93
N GLU A 12 -0.61 -8.61 -3.25
CA GLU A 12 0.03 -7.36 -2.86
C GLU A 12 -0.34 -6.94 -1.44
N THR A 13 0.59 -6.30 -0.75
CA THR A 13 0.33 -5.63 0.53
C THR A 13 0.91 -4.23 0.47
N ALA A 14 0.12 -3.22 0.79
CA ALA A 14 0.54 -1.83 0.69
C ALA A 14 0.13 -1.00 1.92
N ALA A 15 0.92 0.03 2.20
CA ALA A 15 0.63 1.02 3.22
C ALA A 15 0.95 2.43 2.70
N ALA A 16 0.10 3.40 3.02
CA ALA A 16 0.29 4.79 2.62
C ALA A 16 -0.13 5.78 3.71
N VAL A 17 0.62 6.89 3.84
CA VAL A 17 0.22 8.04 4.65
C VAL A 17 -0.25 9.15 3.72
N VAL A 18 -1.50 9.58 3.90
CA VAL A 18 -2.13 10.62 3.09
C VAL A 18 -2.52 11.81 3.96
N ARG A 19 -2.17 13.02 3.53
CA ARG A 19 -2.64 14.27 4.13
C ARG A 19 -3.90 14.74 3.43
N ASP A 20 -4.91 15.04 4.24
CA ASP A 20 -6.20 15.64 3.83
C ASP A 20 -6.93 14.87 2.71
N GLY A 21 -6.64 13.57 2.59
CA GLY A 21 -7.24 12.68 1.58
C GLY A 21 -6.75 12.88 0.15
N CYS A 22 -5.82 13.81 -0.10
CA CYS A 22 -5.43 14.19 -1.45
C CYS A 22 -3.90 14.31 -1.69
N GLU A 23 -3.09 14.43 -0.64
CA GLU A 23 -1.63 14.49 -0.76
C GLU A 23 -0.99 13.20 -0.19
N ILE A 24 -0.29 12.43 -1.03
CA ILE A 24 0.44 11.24 -0.58
C ILE A 24 1.80 11.67 -0.02
N LEU A 25 2.06 11.39 1.26
CA LEU A 25 3.33 11.68 1.91
C LEU A 25 4.29 10.49 1.86
N SER A 26 3.75 9.27 1.89
CA SER A 26 4.51 8.03 1.71
C SER A 26 3.61 6.93 1.16
N SER A 27 4.20 6.02 0.39
CA SER A 27 3.54 4.82 -0.12
C SER A 27 4.58 3.72 -0.31
N VAL A 28 4.30 2.53 0.23
CA VAL A 28 5.13 1.34 0.08
C VAL A 28 4.24 0.19 -0.36
N ILE A 29 4.72 -0.58 -1.33
CA ILE A 29 4.07 -1.78 -1.87
C ILE A 29 5.03 -2.95 -1.69
N SER A 30 4.54 -4.04 -1.13
CA SER A 30 5.22 -5.32 -1.01
C SER A 30 4.47 -6.33 -1.88
N SER A 31 5.07 -6.71 -3.00
CA SER A 31 4.49 -7.69 -3.93
C SER A 31 4.86 -9.12 -3.53
N GLN A 32 3.90 -10.03 -3.63
CA GLN A 32 4.10 -11.47 -3.48
C GLN A 32 4.19 -12.20 -4.83
N ILE A 33 4.24 -11.47 -5.95
CA ILE A 33 4.27 -12.06 -7.30
C ILE A 33 5.42 -13.06 -7.47
N GLU A 34 6.61 -12.76 -6.92
CA GLU A 34 7.77 -13.66 -6.97
C GLU A 34 7.50 -15.01 -6.29
N LEU A 35 6.75 -15.01 -5.18
CA LEU A 35 6.41 -16.23 -4.43
C LEU A 35 5.36 -17.09 -5.15
N HIS A 36 4.56 -16.49 -6.02
CA HIS A 36 3.47 -17.15 -6.74
C HIS A 36 3.84 -17.48 -8.19
N LYS A 37 5.12 -17.39 -8.56
CA LYS A 37 5.58 -17.78 -9.90
C LYS A 37 5.35 -19.29 -10.14
N PRO A 38 4.98 -19.69 -11.38
CA PRO A 38 4.80 -21.11 -11.75
C PRO A 38 6.08 -21.94 -11.63
#